data_AF-A0A323V1J3-F1
#
_entry.id   AF-A0A323V1J3-F1
#
_cell.length_a   1.000
_cell.length_b   1.000
_cell.length_c   1.000
_cell.angle_alpha   90.00
_cell.angle_beta   90.00
_cell.angle_gamma   90.00
#
_symmetry.space_group_name_H-M   'P 1'
#
loop_
_entity.id
_entity.type
_entity.pdbx_description
1 polymer ?
#
loop_
_entity_poly.entity_id
_entity_poly.type
_entity_poly.pdbx_seq_one_letter_code
_entity_poly.pdbx_strand_id
1 'polypeptide(L)'
;IQREGVAFMEAMGSGINAFDVGVGKTMTAIVNLAHNLYSGKCKRPLVVVPKPTYKKWMNEIIGYTDKKTGEFVSGVLSHTGITVNDWYNLGTDIVSKINLNSPVPERSITMVTYEGFKRLGFGDSVSDELFTELV
;
A
#
# COMPACT_ATOMS: atom_id res chain seq x y z
N ILE A 1 -17.97 4.38 -12.52
CA ILE A 1 -17.65 3.47 -11.39
C ILE A 1 -16.35 3.78 -10.65
N GLN A 2 -15.14 3.72 -11.25
CA GLN A 2 -13.90 3.93 -10.47
C GLN A 2 -13.80 5.37 -9.94
N ARG A 3 -14.11 6.35 -10.80
CA ARG A 3 -14.22 7.77 -10.41
C ARG A 3 -15.28 8.02 -9.34
N GLU A 4 -16.42 7.31 -9.40
CA GLU A 4 -17.47 7.41 -8.39
C GLU A 4 -17.02 6.81 -7.06
N GLY A 5 -16.29 5.69 -7.08
CA GLY A 5 -15.68 5.11 -5.89
C GLY A 5 -14.68 6.06 -5.22
N VAL A 6 -13.82 6.73 -6.00
CA VAL A 6 -12.91 7.76 -5.48
C VAL A 6 -13.69 8.93 -4.89
N ALA A 7 -14.72 9.44 -5.58
CA ALA A 7 -15.54 10.54 -5.10
C ALA A 7 -16.29 10.20 -3.79
N PHE A 8 -16.79 8.97 -3.66
CA PHE A 8 -17.43 8.50 -2.44
C PHE A 8 -16.45 8.44 -1.27
N MET A 9 -15.28 7.83 -1.48
CA MET A 9 -14.22 7.75 -0.46
C MET A 9 -13.74 9.14 -0.05
N GLU A 10 -13.68 10.08 -0.99
CA GLU A 10 -13.33 11.47 -0.72
C GLU A 10 -14.37 12.18 0.16
N ALA A 11 -15.66 12.00 -0.12
CA ALA A 11 -16.73 12.63 0.65
C ALA A 11 -16.83 12.06 2.08
N MET A 12 -16.62 10.75 2.24
CA MET A 12 -16.77 10.05 3.52
C MET A 12 -15.50 10.02 4.37
N GLY A 13 -14.33 10.27 3.78
CA GLY A 13 -13.02 10.19 4.43
C GLY A 13 -12.52 8.76 4.69
N SER A 14 -13.39 7.75 4.67
CA SER A 14 -13.06 6.34 4.70
C SER A 14 -14.14 5.50 4.00
N GLY A 15 -13.86 4.24 3.70
CA GLY A 15 -14.86 3.35 3.10
C GLY A 15 -14.29 2.04 2.55
N ILE A 16 -15.20 1.23 2.01
CA ILE A 16 -14.91 -0.11 1.51
C ILE A 16 -15.30 -0.19 0.03
N ASN A 17 -14.33 -0.55 -0.82
CA ASN A 17 -14.57 -0.78 -2.24
C ASN A 17 -15.01 -2.24 -2.51
N ALA A 18 -16.30 -2.51 -2.36
CA ALA A 18 -16.90 -3.84 -2.54
C ALA A 18 -17.41 -4.10 -3.97
N PHE A 19 -16.64 -3.71 -5.00
CA PHE A 19 -16.99 -4.04 -6.38
C PHE A 19 -16.81 -5.54 -6.68
N ASP A 20 -17.48 -6.04 -7.71
CA ASP A 20 -17.31 -7.42 -8.17
C ASP A 20 -15.88 -7.71 -8.68
N VAL A 21 -15.53 -8.98 -8.86
CA VAL A 21 -14.24 -9.44 -9.42
C VAL A 21 -14.07 -8.87 -10.83
N GLY A 22 -12.87 -8.38 -11.15
CA GLY A 22 -12.54 -7.83 -12.47
C GLY A 22 -12.94 -6.37 -12.70
N VAL A 23 -13.69 -5.75 -11.79
CA VAL A 23 -14.22 -4.37 -11.96
C VAL A 23 -13.17 -3.26 -11.73
N GLY A 24 -11.95 -3.62 -11.33
CA GLY A 24 -10.84 -2.68 -11.16
C GLY A 24 -10.67 -2.10 -9.75
N LYS A 25 -11.02 -2.87 -8.71
CA LYS A 25 -10.82 -2.46 -7.30
C LYS A 25 -9.41 -1.95 -7.00
N THR A 26 -8.38 -2.62 -7.53
CA THR A 26 -6.98 -2.23 -7.32
C THR A 26 -6.69 -0.86 -7.93
N MET A 27 -7.10 -0.64 -9.19
CA MET A 27 -6.96 0.65 -9.87
C MET A 27 -7.65 1.76 -9.08
N THR A 28 -8.90 1.56 -8.64
CA THR A 28 -9.62 2.54 -7.81
C THR A 28 -8.85 2.87 -6.53
N ALA A 29 -8.28 1.87 -5.86
CA ALA A 29 -7.49 2.08 -4.65
C ALA A 29 -6.21 2.90 -4.91
N ILE A 30 -5.48 2.59 -6.00
CA ILE A 30 -4.25 3.31 -6.37
C ILE A 30 -4.56 4.76 -6.75
N VAL A 31 -5.63 5.01 -7.52
CA VAL A 31 -6.05 6.37 -7.89
C VAL A 31 -6.48 7.16 -6.65
N ASN A 32 -7.20 6.54 -5.72
CA ASN A 32 -7.58 7.18 -4.47
C ASN A 32 -6.35 7.53 -3.60
N LEU A 33 -5.36 6.63 -3.54
CA LEU A 33 -4.09 6.89 -2.85
C LEU A 33 -3.36 8.09 -3.47
N ALA A 34 -3.27 8.14 -4.79
CA ALA A 34 -2.65 9.25 -5.50
C ALA A 34 -3.38 10.57 -5.22
N HIS A 35 -4.71 10.57 -5.29
CA HIS A 35 -5.52 11.75 -4.96
C HIS A 35 -5.26 12.25 -3.54
N ASN A 36 -5.22 11.33 -2.56
CA ASN A 36 -4.96 11.70 -1.17
C ASN A 36 -3.53 12.22 -0.95
N LEU A 37 -2.55 11.70 -1.68
CA LEU A 37 -1.17 12.20 -1.70
C LEU A 37 -1.09 13.61 -2.30
N TYR A 38 -1.72 13.83 -3.46
CA TYR A 38 -1.67 15.12 -4.15
C TYR A 38 -2.49 16.22 -3.47
N SER A 39 -3.61 15.87 -2.84
CA SER A 39 -4.44 16.80 -2.06
C SER A 39 -3.87 17.09 -0.67
N GLY A 40 -2.79 16.43 -0.26
CA GLY A 40 -2.19 16.59 1.07
C GLY A 40 -2.97 15.95 2.22
N LYS A 41 -4.10 15.26 1.93
CA LYS A 41 -4.90 14.53 2.92
C LYS A 41 -4.14 13.35 3.54
N CYS A 42 -3.19 12.77 2.79
CA CYS A 42 -2.32 11.72 3.28
C CYS A 42 -0.87 11.99 2.85
N LYS A 43 0.08 11.92 3.78
CA LYS A 43 1.50 12.14 3.47
C LYS A 43 2.31 10.85 3.30
N ARG A 44 1.85 9.76 3.94
CA ARG A 44 2.58 8.50 4.12
C ARG A 44 1.61 7.31 4.19
N PRO A 45 0.90 6.97 3.10
CA PRO A 45 -0.03 5.86 3.11
C PRO A 45 0.66 4.51 3.29
N LEU A 46 0.02 3.61 4.04
CA LEU A 46 0.39 2.21 4.21
C LEU A 46 -0.60 1.32 3.45
N VAL A 47 -0.09 0.45 2.58
CA VAL A 47 -0.86 -0.51 1.80
C VAL A 47 -0.50 -1.91 2.28
N VAL A 48 -1.52 -2.66 2.71
CA VAL A 48 -1.36 -4.02 3.24
C VAL A 48 -2.03 -5.00 2.29
N VAL A 49 -1.28 -6.00 1.81
CA VAL A 49 -1.78 -6.97 0.82
C VAL A 49 -1.42 -8.43 1.13
N PRO A 50 -2.15 -9.41 0.60
CA PRO A 50 -1.71 -10.79 0.60
C PRO A 50 -0.36 -10.97 -0.12
N LYS A 51 0.48 -11.88 0.39
CA LYS A 51 1.77 -12.23 -0.24
C LYS A 51 1.66 -12.61 -1.73
N PRO A 52 0.66 -13.40 -2.18
CA PRO A 52 0.53 -13.76 -3.60
C PRO A 52 0.26 -12.58 -4.54
N THR A 53 -0.35 -11.49 -4.05
CA THR A 53 -0.71 -10.33 -4.87
C THR A 53 0.29 -9.18 -4.73
N TYR A 54 1.24 -9.26 -3.80
CA TYR A 54 2.21 -8.20 -3.50
C TYR A 54 2.93 -7.68 -4.75
N LYS A 55 3.53 -8.58 -5.54
CA LYS A 55 4.23 -8.21 -6.77
C LYS A 55 3.31 -7.57 -7.81
N LYS A 56 2.06 -8.05 -7.91
CA LYS A 56 1.08 -7.48 -8.84
C LYS A 56 0.73 -6.04 -8.44
N TRP A 57 0.54 -5.78 -7.14
CA TRP A 57 0.34 -4.43 -6.63
C TRP A 57 1.55 -3.52 -6.91
N MET A 58 2.78 -3.99 -6.65
CA MET A 58 3.99 -3.21 -6.95
C MET A 58 4.04 -2.82 -8.43
N ASN A 59 3.83 -3.79 -9.32
CA ASN A 59 3.81 -3.58 -10.76
C ASN A 59 2.70 -2.61 -11.20
N GLU A 60 1.50 -2.71 -10.62
CA GLU A 60 0.39 -1.80 -10.94
C GLU A 60 0.66 -0.38 -10.45
N ILE A 61 1.36 -0.18 -9.32
CA ILE A 61 1.66 1.16 -8.81
C ILE A 61 2.79 1.82 -9.61
N ILE A 62 3.97 1.21 -9.68
CA ILE A 62 5.18 1.85 -10.22
C ILE A 62 5.61 1.35 -11.59
N GLY A 63 5.00 0.27 -12.10
CA GLY A 63 5.40 -0.37 -13.34
C GLY A 63 6.44 -1.46 -13.16
N TYR A 64 6.85 -2.07 -14.28
CA TYR A 64 7.90 -3.09 -14.32
C TYR A 64 8.56 -3.14 -15.69
N THR A 65 9.81 -3.59 -15.75
CA THR A 65 10.48 -3.86 -17.03
C THR A 65 10.14 -5.27 -17.50
N ASP A 66 9.60 -5.40 -18.72
CA ASP A 66 9.35 -6.69 -19.34
C ASP A 66 10.69 -7.36 -19.67
N LYS A 67 10.88 -8.58 -19.17
CA LYS A 67 12.14 -9.31 -19.33
C LYS A 67 12.38 -9.83 -20.75
N LYS A 68 11.33 -9.96 -21.56
CA LYS A 68 11.42 -10.47 -22.94
C LYS A 68 11.71 -9.35 -23.92
N THR A 69 11.04 -8.22 -23.78
CA THR A 69 11.19 -7.08 -24.70
C THR A 69 12.21 -6.05 -24.22
N GLY A 70 12.52 -6.03 -22.92
CA GLY A 70 13.35 -5.00 -22.30
C GLY A 70 12.63 -3.66 -22.10
N GLU A 71 11.36 -3.57 -22.50
CA GLU A 71 10.58 -2.34 -22.42
C GLU A 71 10.03 -2.11 -21.01
N PHE A 72 9.96 -0.85 -20.61
CA PHE A 72 9.34 -0.46 -19.35
C PHE A 72 7.82 -0.34 -19.52
N VAL A 73 7.08 -1.19 -18.82
CA VAL A 73 5.62 -1.13 -18.72
C VAL A 73 5.26 -0.23 -17.56
N SER A 74 4.61 0.89 -17.86
CA SER A 74 4.22 1.88 -16.85
C SER A 74 3.08 1.37 -15.97
N GLY A 75 3.23 1.56 -14.67
CA GLY A 75 2.14 1.48 -13.69
C GLY A 75 1.39 2.81 -13.61
N VAL A 76 0.36 2.84 -12.77
CA VAL A 76 -0.56 3.98 -12.61
C VAL A 76 0.18 5.24 -12.16
N LEU A 77 1.20 5.09 -11.30
CA LEU A 77 1.96 6.20 -10.73
C LEU A 77 3.36 6.32 -11.32
N SER A 78 3.67 5.63 -12.42
CA SER A 78 4.93 5.86 -13.12
C SER A 78 5.06 7.33 -13.54
N HIS A 79 6.26 7.89 -13.43
CA HIS A 79 6.57 9.29 -13.78
C HIS A 79 5.91 10.38 -12.90
N THR A 80 5.24 10.01 -11.80
CA THR A 80 4.62 10.98 -10.87
C THR A 80 5.57 11.56 -9.82
N GLY A 81 6.73 10.95 -9.67
CA GLY A 81 7.68 11.21 -8.58
C GLY A 81 7.29 10.60 -7.23
N ILE A 82 6.16 9.88 -7.14
CA ILE A 82 5.78 9.12 -5.95
C ILE A 82 6.62 7.84 -5.89
N THR A 83 7.24 7.59 -4.75
CA THR A 83 8.06 6.38 -4.52
C THR A 83 7.28 5.34 -3.72
N VAL A 84 7.69 4.07 -3.86
CA VAL A 84 7.14 2.97 -3.07
C VAL A 84 8.23 2.36 -2.19
N ASN A 85 7.97 2.27 -0.89
CA ASN A 85 8.82 1.57 0.06
C ASN A 85 8.42 0.09 0.09
N ASP A 86 9.30 -0.76 -0.45
CA ASP A 86 9.12 -2.21 -0.46
C ASP A 86 9.56 -2.81 0.88
N TRP A 87 8.62 -2.88 1.82
CA TRP A 87 8.85 -3.42 3.16
C TRP A 87 8.43 -4.89 3.30
N TYR A 88 7.79 -5.43 2.26
CA TYR A 88 7.38 -6.83 2.15
C TYR A 88 6.86 -7.46 3.45
N ASN A 89 7.52 -8.49 3.98
CA ASN A 89 7.13 -9.18 5.20
C ASN A 89 7.87 -8.72 6.45
N LEU A 90 8.73 -7.69 6.35
CA LEU A 90 9.61 -7.27 7.44
C LEU A 90 10.37 -8.46 8.05
N GLY A 91 10.89 -9.32 7.17
CA GLY A 91 11.88 -10.32 7.50
C GLY A 91 13.19 -9.71 8.00
N THR A 92 14.07 -10.52 8.56
CA THR A 92 15.41 -10.09 9.01
C THR A 92 16.22 -9.44 7.88
N ASP A 93 16.06 -9.96 6.66
CA ASP A 93 16.67 -9.47 5.42
C ASP A 93 16.14 -8.10 4.96
N ILE A 94 14.92 -7.76 5.34
CA ILE A 94 14.28 -6.48 5.02
C ILE A 94 14.53 -5.47 6.14
N VAL A 95 14.36 -5.87 7.40
CA VAL A 95 14.58 -5.02 8.58
C VAL A 95 16.02 -4.53 8.64
N SER A 96 17.00 -5.36 8.28
CA SER A 96 18.41 -4.95 8.20
C SER A 96 18.70 -3.85 7.16
N LYS A 97 17.79 -3.61 6.21
CA LYS A 97 17.91 -2.61 5.15
C LYS A 97 17.09 -1.34 5.40
N ILE A 98 16.25 -1.33 6.44
CA ILE A 98 15.33 -0.23 6.74
C ILE A 98 15.72 0.40 8.07
N ASN A 99 15.75 1.73 8.12
CA ASN A 99 15.89 2.45 9.38
C ASN A 99 14.51 2.64 10.04
N LEU A 100 14.13 1.73 10.93
CA LEU A 100 12.86 1.78 11.67
C LEU A 100 12.77 2.94 12.68
N ASN A 101 13.90 3.56 13.04
CA ASN A 101 13.93 4.69 13.98
C ASN A 101 13.69 6.04 13.30
N SER A 102 13.56 6.07 11.98
CA SER A 102 13.28 7.28 11.22
C SER A 102 11.89 7.24 10.61
N PRO A 103 11.20 8.38 10.52
CA PRO A 103 9.91 8.43 9.84
C PRO A 103 10.09 8.08 8.36
N VAL A 104 9.13 7.33 7.82
CA VAL A 104 9.03 7.05 6.39
C VAL A 104 9.04 8.38 5.60
N PRO A 105 9.69 8.47 4.43
CA PRO A 105 9.70 9.69 3.61
C PRO A 105 8.30 10.21 3.28
N GLU A 106 8.11 11.53 3.25
CA GLU A 106 6.86 12.12 2.74
C GLU A 106 6.67 11.83 1.26
N ARG A 107 5.39 11.81 0.84
CA ARG A 107 5.00 11.57 -0.56
C ARG A 107 5.48 10.20 -1.08
N SER A 108 5.53 9.22 -0.19
CA SER A 108 5.86 7.83 -0.49
C SER A 108 4.76 6.88 -0.03
N ILE A 109 4.59 5.76 -0.72
CA ILE A 109 3.64 4.70 -0.38
C ILE A 109 4.43 3.54 0.23
N THR A 110 4.09 3.11 1.45
CA THR A 110 4.71 1.91 2.03
C THR A 110 3.85 0.69 1.75
N MET A 111 4.46 -0.36 1.22
CA MET A 111 3.80 -1.62 0.89
C MET A 111 4.28 -2.73 1.82
N VAL A 112 3.35 -3.39 2.52
CA VAL A 112 3.62 -4.56 3.37
C VAL A 112 2.68 -5.71 3.06
N THR A 113 3.13 -6.91 3.35
CA THR A 113 2.29 -8.10 3.39
C THR A 113 1.49 -8.14 4.70
N TYR A 114 0.44 -8.96 4.78
CA TYR A 114 -0.23 -9.22 6.06
C TYR A 114 0.73 -9.68 7.16
N GLU A 115 1.71 -10.53 6.82
CA GLU A 115 2.74 -10.97 7.76
C GLU A 115 3.58 -9.79 8.27
N GLY A 116 4.04 -8.92 7.36
CA GLY A 116 4.78 -7.71 7.74
C GLY A 116 3.94 -6.76 8.60
N PHE A 117 2.66 -6.58 8.25
CA PHE A 117 1.75 -5.74 9.03
C PHE A 117 1.56 -6.25 10.46
N LYS A 118 1.43 -7.57 10.66
CA LYS A 118 1.38 -8.16 12.00
C LYS A 118 2.65 -7.83 12.78
N ARG A 119 3.82 -7.95 12.17
CA ARG A 119 5.11 -7.64 12.82
C ARG A 119 5.28 -6.16 13.19
N LEU A 120 4.60 -5.23 12.51
CA LEU A 120 4.58 -3.81 12.89
C LEU A 120 3.75 -3.55 14.15
N GLY A 121 2.63 -4.27 14.30
CA GLY A 121 1.61 -3.99 15.31
C GLY A 121 1.74 -4.76 16.63
N PHE A 122 2.41 -5.91 16.64
CA PHE A 122 2.52 -6.74 17.83
C PHE A 122 3.86 -6.53 18.54
N GLY A 123 4.00 -5.39 19.23
CA GLY A 123 4.82 -5.38 20.44
C GLY A 123 4.10 -6.19 21.53
N ASP A 124 4.84 -6.69 22.52
CA ASP A 124 4.27 -7.48 23.63
C ASP A 124 3.07 -6.76 24.28
N SER A 125 3.17 -5.45 24.47
CA SER A 125 2.13 -4.63 25.10
C SER A 125 0.80 -4.55 24.34
N VAL A 126 0.83 -4.48 23.00
CA VAL A 126 -0.39 -4.36 22.16
C VAL A 126 -1.05 -5.73 21.98
N SER A 127 -0.25 -6.79 21.99
CA SER A 127 -0.75 -8.16 21.96
C SER A 127 -1.55 -8.45 23.24
N ASP A 128 -0.98 -8.14 24.40
CA ASP A 128 -1.63 -8.36 25.70
C ASP A 128 -2.94 -7.57 25.85
N GLU A 129 -2.98 -6.33 25.37
CA GLU A 129 -4.19 -5.49 25.40
C GLU A 129 -5.30 -6.05 24.51
N LEU A 130 -4.98 -6.46 23.28
CA LEU A 130 -5.93 -7.09 22.35
C LEU A 130 -6.46 -8.45 22.85
N PHE A 131 -5.64 -9.24 23.55
CA PHE A 131 -6.10 -10.49 24.15
C PHE A 131 -6.95 -10.26 25.41
N THR A 132 -6.75 -9.16 26.12
CA THR A 132 -7.56 -8.79 27.29
C THR A 132 -8.97 -8.34 26.87
N GLU A 133 -9.11 -7.62 25.76
CA GLU A 133 -10.43 -7.20 25.24
C GLU A 133 -11.26 -8.32 24.61
N LEU A 134 -10.69 -9.52 24.42
CA LEU A 134 -11.37 -10.69 23.84
C LEU A 134 -11.96 -11.65 24.89
N VAL A 135 -11.89 -11.31 26.18
CA VAL A 135 -12.45 -12.08 27.31
C VAL A 135 -13.69 -11.42 27.89
#